data_AF-A0A928LXE3-F1
#
_entry.id   AF-A0A928LXE3-F1
#
_cell.length_a   1.000
_cell.length_b   1.000
_cell.length_c   1.000
_cell.angle_alpha   90.00
_cell.angle_beta   90.00
_cell.angle_gamma   90.00
#
_symmetry.space_group_name_H-M   'P 1'
#
loop_
_entity.id
_entity.type
_entity.pdbx_description
1 polymer ?
#
loop_
_entity_poly.entity_id
_entity_poly.type
_entity_poly.pdbx_seq_one_letter_code
_entity_poly.pdbx_strand_id
1 'polypeptide(L)'
;MSNPYKTREGGATVTVFVPYDCHNNCPFCINKKEYADCSGFSLEKIIESIRVMDSITPYCDFVFTGGEPLADLESLQKMLDTIPSTHKIYINTTFPVQKRYTAEEMLAFTERNKDKITCMNISRHLQKYVEESPDEVIGRIACRTRINCVLYKKYPAHKLPEYVERFLPYNIPIQFRYDYTETTPENLYEEENDPILQDLKRLFTYKGLDGCRMRNGFHFEYKGLHMTYHKTLPYSTIVETDENGVTYDILYDILIKQNGDIHSDWTGVMMDVEKYRNVTFEPYDLRVIDGTIDY
;
A
#
# COMPACT_ATOMS: atom_id res chain seq x y z
N MET A 1 13.81 -28.77 -0.88
CA MET A 1 12.36 -28.76 -1.09
C MET A 1 11.86 -27.43 -0.56
N SER A 2 11.04 -26.68 -1.31
CA SER A 2 10.51 -25.39 -0.84
C SER A 2 9.33 -25.64 0.11
N ASN A 3 9.22 -24.85 1.19
CA ASN A 3 8.19 -25.01 2.23
C ASN A 3 6.79 -24.80 1.65
N PRO A 4 5.73 -25.57 1.96
CA PRO A 4 4.37 -25.27 1.51
C PRO A 4 3.96 -23.81 1.78
N TYR A 5 3.10 -23.26 0.92
CA TYR A 5 2.59 -21.91 1.13
C TYR A 5 1.44 -21.90 2.13
N LYS A 6 1.40 -20.84 2.94
CA LYS A 6 0.25 -20.51 3.79
C LYS A 6 -0.11 -19.03 3.60
N THR A 7 -1.38 -18.67 3.74
CA THR A 7 -1.82 -17.27 3.67
C THR A 7 -3.10 -17.05 4.48
N ARG A 8 -3.47 -15.80 4.73
CA ARG A 8 -4.71 -15.47 5.44
C ARG A 8 -5.95 -15.92 4.66
N GLU A 9 -7.05 -16.16 5.35
CA GLU A 9 -8.38 -16.31 4.74
C GLU A 9 -8.67 -15.14 3.79
N GLY A 10 -9.13 -15.46 2.58
CA GLY A 10 -9.30 -14.50 1.48
C GLY A 10 -8.07 -14.36 0.57
N GLY A 11 -6.88 -14.77 1.01
CA GLY A 11 -5.65 -14.76 0.22
C GLY A 11 -4.68 -13.63 0.57
N ALA A 12 -3.46 -13.75 0.06
CA ALA A 12 -2.45 -12.69 0.16
C ALA A 12 -2.91 -11.47 -0.66
N THR A 13 -2.48 -10.27 -0.27
CA THR A 13 -2.72 -9.10 -1.11
C THR A 13 -1.97 -9.27 -2.43
N VAL A 14 -2.54 -8.83 -3.54
CA VAL A 14 -1.91 -8.86 -4.85
C VAL A 14 -1.52 -7.43 -5.25
N THR A 15 -0.24 -7.14 -5.19
CA THR A 15 0.33 -5.84 -5.57
C THR A 15 0.76 -5.84 -7.03
N VAL A 16 0.13 -4.99 -7.85
CA VAL A 16 0.36 -4.87 -9.29
C VAL A 16 1.25 -3.68 -9.58
N PHE A 17 2.41 -3.93 -10.19
CA PHE A 17 3.33 -2.88 -10.63
C PHE A 17 2.97 -2.40 -12.03
N VAL A 18 2.65 -1.11 -12.12
CA VAL A 18 2.49 -0.41 -13.39
C VAL A 18 3.84 0.08 -13.91
N PRO A 19 4.05 0.11 -15.23
CA PRO A 19 5.36 0.42 -15.82
C PRO A 19 5.65 1.92 -15.91
N TYR A 20 4.78 2.80 -15.44
CA TYR A 20 4.88 4.22 -15.75
C TYR A 20 5.75 4.92 -14.72
N ASP A 21 6.86 5.54 -15.14
CA ASP A 21 7.69 6.31 -14.24
C ASP A 21 6.89 7.47 -13.62
N CYS A 22 6.89 7.59 -12.29
CA CYS A 22 6.29 8.71 -11.59
C CYS A 22 7.09 10.01 -11.72
N HIS A 23 8.28 9.96 -12.32
CA HIS A 23 9.24 11.06 -12.48
C HIS A 23 9.75 11.70 -11.17
N ASN A 24 9.18 11.32 -10.02
CA ASN A 24 9.67 11.70 -8.70
C ASN A 24 10.96 10.94 -8.35
N ASN A 25 11.78 11.54 -7.50
CA ASN A 25 13.09 11.01 -7.09
C ASN A 25 13.19 10.91 -5.57
N CYS A 26 12.14 10.36 -4.95
CA CYS A 26 12.08 10.19 -3.50
C CYS A 26 13.27 9.35 -2.99
N PRO A 27 13.97 9.79 -1.94
CA PRO A 27 15.19 9.11 -1.47
C PRO A 27 14.93 7.74 -0.83
N PHE A 28 13.68 7.45 -0.46
CA PHE A 28 13.20 6.17 0.10
C PHE A 28 12.56 5.25 -0.95
N CYS A 29 12.59 5.64 -2.23
CA CYS A 29 12.03 4.81 -3.28
C CYS A 29 13.01 3.71 -3.70
N ILE A 30 12.77 2.47 -3.30
CA ILE A 30 13.61 1.33 -3.70
C ILE A 30 13.23 0.75 -5.06
N ASN A 31 11.99 0.95 -5.50
CA ASN A 31 11.46 0.38 -6.74
C ASN A 31 11.71 1.25 -7.97
N LYS A 32 12.40 2.40 -7.83
CA LYS A 32 12.65 3.34 -8.95
C LYS A 32 13.28 2.66 -10.16
N LYS A 33 14.17 1.70 -9.94
CA LYS A 33 14.81 0.93 -11.02
C LYS A 33 13.81 0.09 -11.81
N GLU A 34 12.76 -0.41 -11.15
CA GLU A 34 11.79 -1.32 -11.74
C GLU A 34 10.94 -0.64 -12.81
N TYR A 35 10.59 0.63 -12.60
CA TYR A 35 9.77 1.42 -13.54
C TYR A 35 10.55 2.53 -14.24
N ALA A 36 11.88 2.55 -14.12
CA ALA A 36 12.76 3.37 -14.96
C ALA A 36 13.01 2.72 -16.33
N ASP A 37 12.85 1.39 -16.43
CA ASP A 37 12.94 0.64 -17.67
C ASP A 37 11.62 -0.07 -17.95
N CYS A 38 10.83 0.49 -18.88
CA CYS A 38 9.53 -0.05 -19.28
C CYS A 38 9.62 -1.06 -20.43
N SER A 39 10.82 -1.45 -20.89
CA SER A 39 10.99 -2.25 -22.12
C SER A 39 10.34 -3.63 -22.05
N GLY A 40 10.21 -4.19 -20.85
CA GLY A 40 9.56 -5.48 -20.59
C GLY A 40 8.05 -5.40 -20.34
N PHE A 41 7.43 -4.22 -20.43
CA PHE A 41 6.01 -4.05 -20.09
C PHE A 41 5.09 -4.86 -21.01
N SER A 42 4.10 -5.53 -20.42
CA SER A 42 2.98 -6.10 -21.14
C SER A 42 1.69 -6.02 -20.33
N LEU A 43 0.76 -5.18 -20.79
CA LEU A 43 -0.57 -5.08 -20.22
C LEU A 43 -1.33 -6.42 -20.30
N GLU A 44 -1.20 -7.12 -21.43
CA GLU A 44 -1.88 -8.39 -21.67
C GLU A 44 -1.45 -9.45 -20.64
N LYS A 45 -0.15 -9.55 -20.36
CA LYS A 45 0.38 -10.49 -19.37
C LYS A 45 0.00 -10.10 -17.94
N ILE A 46 -0.02 -8.81 -17.61
CA ILE A 46 -0.52 -8.35 -16.30
C ILE A 46 -1.99 -8.75 -16.13
N ILE A 47 -2.83 -8.53 -17.15
CA ILE A 47 -4.24 -8.92 -17.14
C ILE A 47 -4.39 -10.44 -16.97
N GLU A 48 -3.56 -11.24 -17.64
CA GLU A 48 -3.53 -12.69 -17.47
C GLU A 48 -3.18 -13.08 -16.03
N SER A 49 -2.14 -12.47 -15.44
CA SER A 49 -1.74 -12.73 -14.07
C SER A 49 -2.78 -12.29 -13.04
N ILE A 50 -3.50 -11.19 -13.29
CA ILE A 50 -4.66 -10.79 -12.47
C ILE A 50 -5.73 -11.90 -12.48
N ARG A 51 -6.06 -12.44 -13.67
CA ARG A 51 -7.04 -13.53 -13.80
C ARG A 51 -6.58 -14.81 -13.11
N VAL A 52 -5.29 -15.12 -13.20
CA VAL A 52 -4.69 -16.25 -12.48
C VAL A 52 -4.90 -16.06 -10.99
N MET A 53 -4.59 -14.87 -10.44
CA MET A 53 -4.72 -14.65 -9.01
C MET A 53 -6.17 -14.62 -8.51
N ASP A 54 -7.08 -13.99 -9.26
CA ASP A 54 -8.52 -14.05 -9.00
C ASP A 54 -9.01 -15.51 -8.94
N SER A 55 -8.59 -16.36 -9.88
CA SER A 55 -9.00 -17.76 -9.92
C SER A 55 -8.57 -18.59 -8.70
N ILE A 56 -7.51 -18.17 -8.00
CA ILE A 56 -6.97 -18.90 -6.84
C ILE A 56 -7.51 -18.31 -5.53
N THR A 57 -7.56 -16.99 -5.43
CA THR A 57 -7.99 -16.25 -4.24
C THR A 57 -9.00 -15.16 -4.60
N PRO A 58 -10.27 -15.50 -4.85
CA PRO A 58 -11.28 -14.60 -5.44
C PRO A 58 -11.79 -13.50 -4.47
N TYR A 59 -11.24 -13.43 -3.27
CA TYR A 59 -11.61 -12.46 -2.24
C TYR A 59 -10.40 -11.68 -1.70
N CYS A 60 -9.24 -11.80 -2.35
CA CYS A 60 -8.04 -11.07 -1.94
C CYS A 60 -8.13 -9.59 -2.28
N ASP A 61 -7.23 -8.78 -1.73
CA ASP A 61 -7.14 -7.36 -2.05
C ASP A 61 -6.15 -7.14 -3.20
N PHE A 62 -6.47 -6.26 -4.14
CA PHE A 62 -5.53 -5.78 -5.16
C PHE A 62 -5.01 -4.38 -4.83
N VAL A 63 -3.72 -4.15 -5.04
CA VAL A 63 -3.07 -2.85 -4.86
C VAL A 63 -2.32 -2.46 -6.12
N PHE A 64 -2.75 -1.39 -6.80
CA PHE A 64 -1.97 -0.83 -7.91
C PHE A 64 -0.89 0.12 -7.38
N THR A 65 0.34 -0.13 -7.78
CA THR A 65 1.52 0.67 -7.42
C THR A 65 2.56 0.63 -8.56
N GLY A 66 3.82 0.90 -8.26
CA GLY A 66 4.92 0.97 -9.22
C GLY A 66 5.47 2.38 -9.26
N GLY A 67 5.65 2.94 -10.45
CA GLY A 67 5.85 4.37 -10.57
C GLY A 67 4.52 5.09 -10.35
N GLU A 68 3.67 5.21 -11.37
CA GLU A 68 2.44 6.00 -11.29
C GLU A 68 1.23 5.37 -12.03
N PRO A 69 0.31 4.70 -11.31
CA PRO A 69 -0.84 4.02 -11.91
C PRO A 69 -1.74 4.90 -12.77
N LEU A 70 -1.87 6.19 -12.43
CA LEU A 70 -2.75 7.09 -13.17
C LEU A 70 -2.12 7.61 -14.47
N ALA A 71 -0.85 7.32 -14.77
CA ALA A 71 -0.17 7.84 -15.97
C ALA A 71 -0.79 7.35 -17.29
N ASP A 72 -1.50 6.22 -17.27
CA ASP A 72 -2.28 5.71 -18.39
C ASP A 72 -3.64 5.19 -17.90
N LEU A 73 -4.64 6.07 -17.96
CA LEU A 73 -6.00 5.77 -17.52
C LEU A 73 -6.66 4.63 -18.33
N GLU A 74 -6.31 4.46 -19.61
CA GLU A 74 -6.89 3.40 -20.44
C GLU A 74 -6.40 2.02 -19.99
N SER A 75 -5.10 1.90 -19.77
CA SER A 75 -4.47 0.65 -19.32
C SER A 75 -4.90 0.31 -17.90
N LEU A 76 -4.96 1.31 -17.01
CA LEU A 76 -5.51 1.13 -15.67
C LEU A 76 -6.97 0.68 -15.71
N GLN A 77 -7.81 1.26 -16.57
CA GLN A 77 -9.21 0.84 -16.69
C GLN A 77 -9.32 -0.62 -17.11
N LYS A 78 -8.54 -1.08 -18.10
CA LYS A 78 -8.56 -2.49 -18.54
C LYS A 78 -8.20 -3.45 -17.42
N MET A 79 -7.27 -3.07 -16.54
CA MET A 79 -6.93 -3.86 -15.35
C MET A 79 -8.07 -3.83 -14.31
N LEU A 80 -8.67 -2.67 -14.04
CA LEU A 80 -9.81 -2.54 -13.13
C LEU A 80 -11.04 -3.35 -13.59
N ASP A 81 -11.32 -3.33 -14.89
CA ASP A 81 -12.43 -4.07 -15.51
C ASP A 81 -12.21 -5.59 -15.46
N THR A 82 -10.96 -6.04 -15.33
CA THR A 82 -10.60 -7.46 -15.24
C THR A 82 -10.82 -8.02 -13.83
N ILE A 83 -10.58 -7.22 -12.80
CA ILE A 83 -10.73 -7.64 -11.40
C ILE A 83 -12.24 -7.73 -11.08
N PRO A 84 -12.78 -8.83 -10.52
CA PRO A 84 -14.18 -8.89 -10.07
C PRO A 84 -14.52 -7.94 -8.90
N SER A 85 -15.80 -7.75 -8.58
CA SER A 85 -16.23 -6.88 -7.45
C SER A 85 -16.12 -7.55 -6.08
N THR A 86 -15.71 -8.81 -6.02
CA THR A 86 -15.44 -9.56 -4.78
C THR A 86 -14.16 -9.08 -4.10
N HIS A 87 -13.27 -8.41 -4.83
CA HIS A 87 -12.02 -7.86 -4.33
C HIS A 87 -12.16 -6.42 -3.87
N LYS A 88 -11.34 -6.03 -2.89
CA LYS A 88 -11.05 -4.62 -2.62
C LYS A 88 -9.90 -4.16 -3.48
N ILE A 89 -9.96 -2.92 -3.95
CA ILE A 89 -8.94 -2.35 -4.84
C ILE A 89 -8.39 -1.07 -4.23
N TYR A 90 -7.07 -1.01 -4.08
CA TYR A 90 -6.35 0.16 -3.60
C TYR A 90 -5.43 0.69 -4.69
N ILE A 91 -5.22 2.00 -4.71
CA ILE A 91 -4.29 2.65 -5.65
C ILE A 91 -3.32 3.51 -4.87
N ASN A 92 -2.02 3.24 -4.99
CA ASN A 92 -0.96 4.10 -4.51
C ASN A 92 -0.54 5.04 -5.64
N THR A 93 -0.75 6.35 -5.46
CA THR A 93 -0.51 7.34 -6.52
C THR A 93 -0.06 8.67 -5.92
N THR A 94 0.60 9.50 -6.71
CA THR A 94 0.81 10.91 -6.37
C THR A 94 -0.36 11.81 -6.78
N PHE A 95 -1.35 11.26 -7.48
CA PHE A 95 -2.34 12.02 -8.24
C PHE A 95 -1.63 13.14 -9.05
N PRO A 96 -0.73 12.77 -9.95
CA PRO A 96 0.30 13.65 -10.50
C PRO A 96 -0.28 14.81 -11.33
N VAL A 97 0.49 15.89 -11.48
CA VAL A 97 0.21 16.93 -12.48
C VAL A 97 0.59 16.38 -13.86
N GLN A 98 -0.33 15.69 -14.53
CA GLN A 98 -0.03 15.03 -15.80
C GLN A 98 -0.11 16.00 -16.96
N LYS A 99 0.81 15.87 -17.92
CA LYS A 99 0.70 16.56 -19.22
C LYS A 99 -0.35 15.94 -20.12
N ARG A 100 -0.61 14.64 -19.94
CA ARG A 100 -1.49 13.83 -20.80
C ARG A 100 -2.97 14.02 -20.48
N TYR A 101 -3.30 14.24 -19.21
CA TYR A 101 -4.67 14.36 -18.73
C TYR A 101 -4.81 15.60 -17.86
N THR A 102 -5.91 16.31 -18.04
CA THR A 102 -6.30 17.42 -17.19
C THR A 102 -6.75 16.93 -15.81
N ALA A 103 -6.77 17.83 -14.82
CA ALA A 103 -7.31 17.51 -13.50
C ALA A 103 -8.77 17.02 -13.58
N GLU A 104 -9.60 17.60 -14.44
CA GLU A 104 -11.00 17.20 -14.61
C GLU A 104 -11.15 15.80 -15.22
N GLU A 105 -10.28 15.41 -16.17
CA GLU A 105 -10.27 14.05 -16.72
C GLU A 105 -9.87 13.01 -15.66
N MET A 106 -8.85 13.32 -14.83
CA MET A 106 -8.49 12.45 -13.71
C MET A 106 -9.62 12.35 -12.68
N LEU A 107 -10.28 13.46 -12.34
CA LEU A 107 -11.41 13.47 -11.41
C LEU A 107 -12.60 12.67 -11.97
N ALA A 108 -12.91 12.82 -13.25
CA ALA A 108 -13.95 12.03 -13.93
C ALA A 108 -13.63 10.52 -13.89
N PHE A 109 -12.35 10.15 -14.01
CA PHE A 109 -11.92 8.76 -13.83
C PHE A 109 -12.20 8.25 -12.41
N THR A 110 -11.96 9.07 -11.38
CA THR A 110 -12.27 8.69 -9.99
C THR A 110 -13.78 8.55 -9.77
N GLU A 111 -14.59 9.46 -10.31
CA GLU A 111 -16.05 9.40 -10.21
C GLU A 111 -16.61 8.13 -10.87
N ARG A 112 -16.13 7.81 -12.08
CA ARG A 112 -16.53 6.59 -12.79
C ARG A 112 -16.24 5.31 -12.01
N ASN A 113 -15.14 5.27 -11.26
CA ASN A 113 -14.64 4.07 -10.60
C ASN A 113 -14.84 4.07 -9.07
N LYS A 114 -15.63 5.01 -8.51
CA LYS A 114 -15.78 5.19 -7.06
C LYS A 114 -16.29 3.97 -6.30
N ASP A 115 -17.15 3.17 -6.95
CA ASP A 115 -17.71 1.94 -6.35
C ASP A 115 -16.77 0.74 -6.54
N LYS A 116 -15.78 0.88 -7.44
CA LYS A 116 -14.80 -0.16 -7.77
C LYS A 116 -13.52 -0.02 -6.95
N ILE A 117 -13.06 1.21 -6.74
CA ILE A 117 -11.84 1.53 -6.00
C ILE A 117 -12.19 1.75 -4.54
N THR A 118 -11.69 0.87 -3.67
CA THR A 118 -11.93 0.91 -2.23
C THR A 118 -11.24 2.09 -1.56
N CYS A 119 -10.01 2.40 -1.93
CA CYS A 119 -9.31 3.59 -1.42
C CYS A 119 -8.11 4.00 -2.29
N MET A 120 -7.90 5.31 -2.45
CA MET A 120 -6.72 5.88 -3.09
C MET A 120 -5.77 6.44 -2.01
N ASN A 121 -4.53 5.97 -2.02
CA ASN A 121 -3.47 6.39 -1.12
C ASN A 121 -2.61 7.43 -1.84
N ILE A 122 -2.83 8.69 -1.51
CA ILE A 122 -2.20 9.82 -2.18
C ILE A 122 -0.91 10.19 -1.46
N SER A 123 0.21 10.00 -2.14
CA SER A 123 1.52 10.38 -1.61
C SER A 123 1.64 11.90 -1.50
N ARG A 124 1.67 12.39 -0.26
CA ARG A 124 2.05 13.76 0.11
C ARG A 124 3.03 13.63 1.25
N HIS A 125 4.11 14.38 1.19
CA HIS A 125 5.19 14.26 2.16
C HIS A 125 5.40 15.57 2.89
N LEU A 126 5.73 15.48 4.18
CA LEU A 126 6.04 16.64 5.00
C LEU A 126 7.21 17.47 4.42
N GLN A 127 8.14 16.80 3.75
CA GLN A 127 9.18 17.42 2.94
C GLN A 127 8.86 17.23 1.47
N LYS A 128 9.18 18.22 0.64
CA LYS A 128 8.86 18.19 -0.79
C LYS A 128 9.78 17.22 -1.54
N TYR A 129 9.32 15.99 -1.73
CA TYR A 129 10.00 14.95 -2.53
C TYR A 129 9.31 14.67 -3.86
N VAL A 130 8.04 15.04 -3.97
CA VAL A 130 7.20 14.79 -5.14
C VAL A 130 6.67 16.09 -5.70
N GLU A 131 6.33 16.09 -6.99
CA GLU A 131 5.48 17.11 -7.58
C GLU A 131 4.03 16.80 -7.21
N GLU A 132 3.39 17.73 -6.49
CA GLU A 132 2.05 17.54 -5.94
C GLU A 132 1.02 18.26 -6.81
N SER A 133 -0.08 17.59 -7.13
CA SER A 133 -1.28 18.29 -7.57
C SER A 133 -1.88 19.13 -6.42
N PRO A 134 -2.59 20.22 -6.74
CA PRO A 134 -3.18 21.09 -5.74
C PRO A 134 -4.13 20.35 -4.79
N ASP A 135 -4.22 20.80 -3.55
CA ASP A 135 -5.02 20.13 -2.53
C ASP A 135 -6.53 20.21 -2.84
N GLU A 136 -6.97 21.28 -3.48
CA GLU A 136 -8.35 21.42 -3.93
C GLU A 136 -8.74 20.37 -4.98
N VAL A 137 -7.76 19.84 -5.73
CA VAL A 137 -8.01 18.77 -6.69
C VAL A 137 -8.19 17.44 -5.95
N ILE A 138 -7.30 17.11 -5.02
CA ILE A 138 -7.43 15.85 -4.26
C ILE A 138 -8.69 15.86 -3.36
N GLY A 139 -9.10 17.02 -2.86
CA GLY A 139 -10.33 17.20 -2.11
C GLY A 139 -11.61 16.93 -2.91
N ARG A 140 -11.51 16.83 -4.24
CA ARG A 140 -12.62 16.51 -5.15
C ARG A 140 -12.60 15.07 -5.65
N ILE A 141 -11.62 14.25 -5.24
CA ILE A 141 -11.57 12.83 -5.61
C ILE A 141 -12.82 12.13 -5.07
N ALA A 142 -13.54 11.44 -5.96
CA ALA A 142 -14.78 10.77 -5.60
C ALA A 142 -14.56 9.47 -4.81
N CYS A 143 -13.42 8.81 -5.03
CA CYS A 143 -13.03 7.62 -4.27
C CYS A 143 -12.68 7.99 -2.83
N ARG A 144 -12.89 7.04 -1.89
CA ARG A 144 -12.32 7.18 -0.54
C ARG A 144 -10.81 7.41 -0.67
N THR A 145 -10.30 8.40 0.07
CA THR A 145 -8.93 8.87 -0.08
C THR A 145 -8.24 8.92 1.27
N ARG A 146 -6.95 8.58 1.31
CA ARG A 146 -6.07 8.90 2.44
C ARG A 146 -4.76 9.49 1.94
N ILE A 147 -4.17 10.37 2.73
CA ILE A 147 -2.79 10.80 2.51
C ILE A 147 -1.83 9.72 3.00
N ASN A 148 -0.77 9.45 2.24
CA ASN A 148 0.33 8.57 2.64
C ASN A 148 1.62 9.38 2.73
N CYS A 149 2.17 9.52 3.95
CA CYS A 149 3.32 10.36 4.23
C CYS A 149 4.44 9.58 4.92
N VAL A 150 5.51 9.29 4.19
CA VAL A 150 6.75 8.78 4.79
C VAL A 150 7.45 9.87 5.60
N LEU A 151 7.65 9.63 6.90
CA LEU A 151 8.44 10.49 7.78
C LEU A 151 9.91 10.04 7.71
N TYR A 152 10.60 10.52 6.68
CA TYR A 152 11.94 10.03 6.33
C TYR A 152 13.06 10.73 7.12
N LYS A 153 13.95 9.95 7.73
CA LYS A 153 15.16 10.41 8.46
C LYS A 153 14.85 11.59 9.40
N LYS A 154 15.60 12.69 9.27
CA LYS A 154 15.35 13.95 9.98
C LYS A 154 14.24 14.69 9.25
N TYR A 155 13.01 14.52 9.71
CA TYR A 155 11.85 15.28 9.25
C TYR A 155 11.55 16.43 10.23
N PRO A 156 10.94 17.54 9.78
CA PRO A 156 10.69 18.69 10.64
C PRO A 156 9.45 18.46 11.52
N ALA A 157 9.59 17.69 12.61
CA ALA A 157 8.48 17.30 13.49
C ALA A 157 7.62 18.48 14.01
N HIS A 158 8.22 19.65 14.22
CA HIS A 158 7.49 20.87 14.62
C HIS A 158 6.44 21.34 13.59
N LYS A 159 6.54 20.88 12.33
CA LYS A 159 5.57 21.19 11.26
C LYS A 159 4.44 20.16 11.14
N LEU A 160 4.46 19.09 11.92
CA LEU A 160 3.41 18.07 11.87
C LEU A 160 2.00 18.66 12.08
N PRO A 161 1.75 19.58 13.04
CA PRO A 161 0.42 20.17 13.19
C PRO A 161 -0.04 20.93 11.93
N GLU A 162 0.81 21.82 11.38
CA GLU A 162 0.52 22.55 10.14
C GLU A 162 0.25 21.60 8.97
N TYR A 163 1.04 20.53 8.87
CA TYR A 163 0.86 19.50 7.84
C TYR A 163 -0.45 18.73 7.97
N VAL A 164 -0.87 18.40 9.18
CA VAL A 164 -2.17 17.76 9.41
C VAL A 164 -3.31 18.74 9.12
N GLU A 165 -3.17 20.00 9.52
CA GLU A 165 -4.15 21.05 9.29
C GLU A 165 -4.40 21.32 7.80
N ARG A 166 -3.39 21.13 6.94
CA ARG A 166 -3.51 21.18 5.47
C ARG A 166 -4.68 20.33 4.93
N PHE A 167 -4.97 19.19 5.55
CA PHE A 167 -5.95 18.23 5.05
C PHE A 167 -7.29 18.26 5.81
N LEU A 168 -7.40 19.03 6.89
CA LEU A 168 -8.64 19.21 7.65
C LEU A 168 -9.82 19.71 6.80
N PRO A 169 -9.67 20.72 5.90
CA PRO A 169 -10.78 21.23 5.11
C PRO A 169 -11.42 20.19 4.19
N TYR A 170 -10.67 19.13 3.85
CA TYR A 170 -11.10 18.06 2.96
C TYR A 170 -11.51 16.78 3.72
N ASN A 171 -11.30 16.76 5.05
CA ASN A 171 -11.52 15.58 5.90
C ASN A 171 -10.80 14.32 5.37
N ILE A 172 -9.58 14.48 4.86
CA ILE A 172 -8.79 13.36 4.32
C ILE A 172 -7.85 12.82 5.42
N PRO A 173 -8.01 11.56 5.87
CA PRO A 173 -7.16 10.98 6.90
C PRO A 173 -5.70 10.83 6.43
N ILE A 174 -4.78 10.80 7.39
CA ILE A 174 -3.33 10.74 7.09
C ILE A 174 -2.74 9.45 7.64
N GLN A 175 -2.05 8.73 6.77
CA GLN A 175 -1.23 7.59 7.12
C GLN A 175 0.24 7.99 7.09
N PHE A 176 0.82 8.20 8.27
CA PHE A 176 2.26 8.30 8.43
C PHE A 176 2.90 6.93 8.27
N ARG A 177 4.08 6.90 7.64
CA ARG A 177 4.84 5.67 7.38
C ARG A 177 6.24 5.81 7.93
N TYR A 178 6.67 4.79 8.66
CA TYR A 178 8.10 4.59 8.92
C TYR A 178 8.81 4.18 7.63
N ASP A 179 10.12 4.40 7.58
CA ASP A 179 10.93 3.87 6.50
C ASP A 179 11.02 2.35 6.62
N TYR A 180 10.30 1.64 5.76
CA TYR A 180 10.21 0.19 5.84
C TYR A 180 11.58 -0.48 5.59
N THR A 181 12.53 0.18 4.91
CA THR A 181 13.88 -0.37 4.72
C THR A 181 14.68 -0.45 6.03
N GLU A 182 14.26 0.31 7.04
CA GLU A 182 14.84 0.33 8.39
C GLU A 182 13.98 -0.47 9.38
N THR A 183 12.86 -1.07 8.95
CA THR A 183 12.01 -1.86 9.86
C THR A 183 12.58 -3.26 10.03
N THR A 184 12.67 -3.70 11.29
CA THR A 184 13.10 -5.04 11.68
C THR A 184 12.06 -5.68 12.60
N PRO A 185 12.07 -7.01 12.80
CA PRO A 185 11.18 -7.65 13.77
C PRO A 185 11.28 -7.04 15.18
N GLU A 186 12.47 -6.63 15.59
CA GLU A 186 12.74 -6.06 16.91
C GLU A 186 12.15 -4.65 17.08
N ASN A 187 12.22 -3.82 16.04
CA ASN A 187 11.71 -2.44 16.11
C ASN A 187 10.25 -2.29 15.66
N LEU A 188 9.65 -3.35 15.10
CA LEU A 188 8.30 -3.33 14.54
C LEU A 188 7.30 -2.79 15.57
N TYR A 189 7.30 -3.35 16.78
CA TYR A 189 6.42 -2.93 17.89
C TYR A 189 7.13 -2.13 18.98
N GLU A 190 8.38 -1.73 18.75
CA GLU A 190 9.12 -0.94 19.73
C GLU A 190 8.52 0.47 19.82
N GLU A 191 8.25 0.91 21.04
CA GLU A 191 7.61 2.20 21.32
C GLU A 191 8.50 3.18 22.08
N GLU A 192 9.36 2.69 22.97
CA GLU A 192 10.08 3.52 23.94
C GLU A 192 11.12 4.41 23.26
N ASN A 193 11.80 3.89 22.24
CA ASN A 193 12.88 4.54 21.52
C ASN A 193 12.50 4.92 20.09
N ASP A 194 11.21 4.96 19.80
CA ASP A 194 10.69 5.40 18.51
C ASP A 194 10.44 6.92 18.50
N PRO A 195 11.33 7.72 17.86
CA PRO A 195 11.20 9.17 17.85
C PRO A 195 9.95 9.65 17.09
N ILE A 196 9.47 8.90 16.08
CA ILE A 196 8.26 9.26 15.35
C ILE A 196 7.04 9.07 16.24
N LEU A 197 6.94 7.92 16.90
CA LEU A 197 5.85 7.66 17.83
C LEU A 197 5.82 8.68 18.98
N GLN A 198 6.98 9.02 19.54
CA GLN A 198 7.10 10.05 20.58
C GLN A 198 6.61 11.42 20.10
N ASP A 199 7.02 11.86 18.91
CA ASP A 199 6.58 13.14 18.34
C ASP A 199 5.06 13.15 18.08
N LEU A 200 4.50 12.05 17.55
CA LEU A 200 3.07 11.94 17.30
C LEU A 200 2.26 11.91 18.61
N LYS A 201 2.67 11.13 19.62
CA LYS A 201 2.02 11.10 20.95
C LYS A 201 2.09 12.46 21.67
N ARG A 202 3.15 13.24 21.43
CA ARG A 202 3.30 14.59 21.99
C ARG A 202 2.36 15.61 21.34
N LEU A 203 2.04 15.44 20.06
CA LEU A 203 1.30 16.42 19.26
C LEU A 203 -0.17 16.08 19.06
N PHE A 204 -0.53 14.79 19.13
CA PHE A 204 -1.83 14.27 18.75
C PHE A 204 -2.38 13.30 19.81
N THR A 205 -3.70 13.07 19.78
CA THR A 205 -4.35 12.19 20.75
C THR A 205 -4.20 10.74 20.31
N TYR A 206 -3.44 9.94 21.06
CA TYR A 206 -3.33 8.50 20.82
C TYR A 206 -4.66 7.77 21.09
N LYS A 207 -5.00 6.81 20.23
CA LYS A 207 -6.28 6.08 20.29
C LYS A 207 -6.12 4.57 20.47
N GLY A 208 -5.08 3.97 19.90
CA GLY A 208 -4.83 2.54 20.02
C GLY A 208 -3.77 2.02 19.05
N LEU A 209 -3.47 0.74 19.17
CA LEU A 209 -2.53 -0.01 18.33
C LEU A 209 -3.22 -1.23 17.75
N ASP A 210 -3.12 -1.43 16.45
CA ASP A 210 -3.36 -2.73 15.82
C ASP A 210 -2.10 -3.29 15.18
N GLY A 211 -2.11 -4.60 14.92
CA GLY A 211 -1.01 -5.21 14.21
C GLY A 211 -1.13 -6.70 14.00
N CYS A 212 -0.22 -7.20 13.17
CA CYS A 212 -0.03 -8.61 12.83
C CYS A 212 1.47 -8.96 12.79
N ARG A 213 1.85 -10.17 12.36
CA ARG A 213 3.26 -10.59 12.34
C ARG A 213 4.18 -9.65 11.55
N MET A 214 3.68 -8.95 10.52
CA MET A 214 4.52 -8.17 9.60
C MET A 214 4.36 -6.65 9.66
N ARG A 215 3.32 -6.14 10.31
CA ARG A 215 2.97 -4.72 10.31
C ARG A 215 2.17 -4.31 11.53
N ASN A 216 2.17 -3.02 11.82
CA ASN A 216 1.30 -2.42 12.82
C ASN A 216 0.76 -1.05 12.38
N GLY A 217 -0.16 -0.52 13.19
CA GLY A 217 -0.74 0.81 13.05
C GLY A 217 -0.99 1.44 14.42
N PHE A 218 -0.26 2.51 14.74
CA PHE A 218 -0.57 3.38 15.87
C PHE A 218 -1.58 4.43 15.45
N HIS A 219 -2.74 4.46 16.08
CA HIS A 219 -3.86 5.32 15.72
C HIS A 219 -3.89 6.58 16.56
N PHE A 220 -4.22 7.70 15.90
CA PHE A 220 -4.29 9.02 16.49
C PHE A 220 -5.49 9.80 15.98
N GLU A 221 -5.84 10.84 16.72
CA GLU A 221 -6.87 11.81 16.37
C GLU A 221 -6.36 13.23 16.60
N TYR A 222 -6.69 14.14 15.68
CA TYR A 222 -6.45 15.57 15.82
C TYR A 222 -7.58 16.37 15.20
N LYS A 223 -8.31 17.14 16.02
CA LYS A 223 -9.45 17.97 15.59
C LYS A 223 -10.49 17.16 14.77
N GLY A 224 -10.76 15.92 15.18
CA GLY A 224 -11.68 15.02 14.50
C GLY A 224 -11.11 14.29 13.27
N LEU A 225 -9.88 14.60 12.86
CA LEU A 225 -9.21 13.89 11.77
C LEU A 225 -8.47 12.67 12.30
N HIS A 226 -8.74 11.51 11.68
CA HIS A 226 -8.05 10.27 11.97
C HIS A 226 -6.69 10.22 11.29
N MET A 227 -5.70 9.72 12.02
CA MET A 227 -4.36 9.48 11.50
C MET A 227 -3.84 8.14 12.00
N THR A 228 -3.01 7.49 11.20
CA THR A 228 -2.31 6.27 11.62
C THR A 228 -0.84 6.36 11.29
N TYR A 229 0.02 5.90 12.19
CA TYR A 229 1.43 5.68 11.95
C TYR A 229 1.71 4.19 11.79
N HIS A 230 2.17 3.79 10.61
CA HIS A 230 2.40 2.39 10.26
C HIS A 230 3.88 2.07 10.14
N LYS A 231 4.28 0.94 10.73
CA LYS A 231 5.52 0.22 10.41
C LYS A 231 5.18 -1.08 9.69
N THR A 232 6.04 -1.51 8.79
CA THR A 232 5.86 -2.75 8.02
C THR A 232 7.23 -3.29 7.65
N LEU A 233 7.41 -4.60 7.78
CA LEU A 233 8.68 -5.26 7.42
C LEU A 233 8.98 -5.08 5.92
N PRO A 234 10.26 -5.09 5.51
CA PRO A 234 10.67 -4.92 4.11
C PRO A 234 10.46 -6.17 3.24
N TYR A 235 9.82 -7.20 3.80
CA TYR A 235 9.45 -8.44 3.16
C TYR A 235 8.02 -8.81 3.53
N SER A 236 7.42 -9.66 2.72
CA SER A 236 6.02 -10.09 2.80
C SER A 236 5.84 -11.59 2.93
N THR A 237 6.95 -12.34 2.97
CA THR A 237 6.97 -13.77 3.32
C THR A 237 7.58 -13.97 4.69
N ILE A 238 6.87 -14.70 5.57
CA ILE A 238 7.37 -15.11 6.90
C ILE A 238 7.53 -16.62 6.92
N VAL A 239 8.68 -17.12 7.36
CA VAL A 239 8.93 -18.56 7.52
C VAL A 239 8.62 -18.96 8.96
N GLU A 240 7.69 -19.88 9.15
CA GLU A 240 7.24 -20.32 10.48
C GLU A 240 6.99 -21.84 10.48
N THR A 241 7.38 -22.53 11.56
CA THR A 241 7.06 -23.94 11.79
C THR A 241 5.86 -24.04 12.72
N ASP A 242 4.82 -24.74 12.28
CA ASP A 242 3.63 -24.95 13.09
C ASP A 242 3.83 -26.01 14.18
N GLU A 243 2.81 -26.17 15.02
CA GLU A 243 2.78 -27.14 16.12
C GLU A 243 2.93 -28.61 15.66
N ASN A 244 2.66 -28.90 14.39
CA ASN A 244 2.79 -30.23 13.78
C ASN A 244 4.19 -30.45 13.16
N GLY A 245 5.09 -29.47 13.27
CA GLY A 245 6.44 -29.53 12.73
C GLY A 245 6.53 -29.21 11.24
N VAL A 246 5.47 -28.67 10.63
CA VAL A 246 5.47 -28.27 9.22
C VAL A 246 5.93 -26.81 9.11
N THR A 247 7.02 -26.59 8.38
CA THR A 247 7.50 -25.24 8.04
C THR A 247 6.76 -24.71 6.82
N TYR A 248 6.19 -23.51 6.93
CA TYR A 248 5.49 -22.82 5.85
C TYR A 248 6.21 -21.55 5.44
N ASP A 249 6.07 -21.20 4.16
CA ASP A 249 6.28 -19.84 3.66
C ASP A 249 4.92 -19.11 3.72
N ILE A 250 4.73 -18.25 4.74
CA ILE A 250 3.49 -17.51 4.96
C ILE A 250 3.50 -16.23 4.12
N LEU A 251 2.63 -16.16 3.13
CA LEU A 251 2.54 -15.06 2.16
C LEU A 251 1.51 -14.01 2.60
N TYR A 252 1.94 -12.76 2.72
CA TYR A 252 1.06 -11.61 2.98
C TYR A 252 0.81 -10.76 1.74
N ASP A 253 1.77 -10.75 0.82
CA ASP A 253 1.73 -10.01 -0.45
C ASP A 253 2.25 -10.90 -1.58
N ILE A 254 1.73 -10.68 -2.78
CA ILE A 254 2.13 -11.32 -4.03
C ILE A 254 2.30 -10.19 -5.03
N LEU A 255 3.40 -10.20 -5.78
CA LEU A 255 3.69 -9.11 -6.70
C LEU A 255 3.45 -9.55 -8.14
N ILE A 256 2.62 -8.81 -8.88
CA ILE A 256 2.55 -8.90 -10.33
C ILE A 256 3.47 -7.81 -10.89
N LYS A 257 4.56 -8.23 -11.51
CA LYS A 257 5.56 -7.35 -12.11
C LYS A 257 5.07 -6.78 -13.45
N GLN A 258 5.74 -5.74 -13.93
CA GLN A 258 5.36 -5.03 -15.16
C GLN A 258 5.36 -5.91 -16.43
N ASN A 259 6.09 -7.02 -16.41
CA ASN A 259 6.13 -8.01 -17.49
C ASN A 259 5.08 -9.13 -17.33
N GLY A 260 4.27 -9.06 -16.27
CA GLY A 260 3.27 -10.07 -15.88
C GLY A 260 3.80 -11.17 -14.95
N ASP A 261 5.09 -11.21 -14.64
CA ASP A 261 5.62 -12.24 -13.75
C ASP A 261 5.02 -12.14 -12.34
N ILE A 262 4.76 -13.29 -11.72
CA ILE A 262 4.17 -13.38 -10.38
C ILE A 262 5.26 -13.76 -9.39
N HIS A 263 5.48 -12.94 -8.38
CA HIS A 263 6.51 -13.13 -7.35
C HIS A 263 5.87 -13.29 -5.98
N SER A 264 6.44 -14.17 -5.15
CA SER A 264 5.91 -14.43 -3.80
C SER A 264 6.39 -13.43 -2.76
N ASP A 265 7.35 -12.56 -3.11
CA ASP A 265 7.89 -11.54 -2.20
C ASP A 265 8.65 -10.41 -2.96
N TRP A 266 8.95 -9.33 -2.24
CA TRP A 266 9.75 -8.18 -2.65
C TRP A 266 11.22 -8.49 -2.90
N THR A 267 11.70 -9.67 -2.46
CA THR A 267 13.07 -10.15 -2.68
C THR A 267 13.34 -10.68 -4.10
N GLY A 268 12.33 -10.70 -4.96
CA GLY A 268 12.48 -11.11 -6.37
C GLY A 268 12.31 -12.61 -6.61
N VAL A 269 11.85 -13.36 -5.62
CA VAL A 269 11.56 -14.79 -5.76
C VAL A 269 10.33 -15.00 -6.65
N MET A 270 10.51 -15.71 -7.76
CA MET A 270 9.42 -16.11 -8.64
C MET A 270 8.49 -17.08 -7.90
N MET A 271 7.19 -16.88 -8.05
CA MET A 271 6.19 -17.65 -7.35
C MET A 271 5.94 -19.00 -8.05
N ASP A 272 5.82 -20.06 -7.26
CA ASP A 272 5.26 -21.34 -7.74
C ASP A 272 3.72 -21.25 -7.68
N VAL A 273 3.12 -20.87 -8.80
CA VAL A 273 1.66 -20.66 -8.90
C VAL A 273 0.88 -21.96 -8.60
N GLU A 274 1.36 -23.11 -9.07
CA GLU A 274 0.66 -24.39 -8.85
C GLU A 274 0.72 -24.82 -7.38
N LYS A 275 1.82 -24.55 -6.70
CA LYS A 275 1.90 -24.71 -5.25
C LYS A 275 0.93 -23.76 -4.52
N TYR A 276 0.75 -22.53 -5.00
CA TYR A 276 -0.22 -21.60 -4.40
C TYR A 276 -1.68 -21.98 -4.67
N ARG A 277 -1.98 -22.68 -5.77
CA ARG A 277 -3.32 -23.29 -5.94
C ARG A 277 -3.69 -24.24 -4.81
N ASN A 278 -2.69 -24.78 -4.12
CA ASN A 278 -2.84 -25.69 -2.98
C ASN A 278 -2.44 -25.01 -1.66
N VAL A 279 -2.53 -23.68 -1.57
CA VAL A 279 -2.15 -22.91 -0.38
C VAL A 279 -3.02 -23.29 0.83
N THR A 280 -2.38 -23.36 2.00
CA THR A 280 -3.10 -23.49 3.27
C THR A 280 -3.61 -22.13 3.73
N PHE A 281 -4.87 -22.05 4.13
CA PHE A 281 -5.45 -20.84 4.71
C PHE A 281 -5.35 -20.83 6.24
N GLU A 282 -5.09 -19.66 6.83
CA GLU A 282 -5.19 -19.40 8.26
C GLU A 282 -6.05 -18.15 8.53
N PRO A 283 -6.66 -18.00 9.73
CA PRO A 283 -7.37 -16.77 10.08
C PRO A 283 -6.47 -15.54 9.94
N TYR A 284 -7.05 -14.40 9.57
CA TYR A 284 -6.26 -13.18 9.50
C TYR A 284 -5.78 -12.77 10.91
N ASP A 285 -4.48 -12.58 11.06
CA ASP A 285 -3.79 -12.36 12.34
C ASP A 285 -3.71 -10.88 12.77
N LEU A 286 -4.27 -9.97 11.97
CA LEU A 286 -4.44 -8.56 12.34
C LEU A 286 -5.43 -8.44 13.50
N ARG A 287 -4.97 -7.82 14.59
CA ARG A 287 -5.77 -7.62 15.80
C ARG A 287 -5.51 -6.26 16.43
N VAL A 288 -6.52 -5.74 17.12
CA VAL A 288 -6.34 -4.64 18.07
C VAL A 288 -5.52 -5.17 19.25
N ILE A 289 -4.39 -4.53 19.51
CA ILE A 289 -3.45 -4.86 20.59
C ILE A 289 -3.74 -4.00 21.81
N ASP A 290 -4.00 -2.71 21.60
CA ASP A 290 -4.41 -1.79 22.66
C ASP A 290 -5.38 -0.70 22.18
N GLY A 291 -6.04 -0.05 23.14
CA GLY A 291 -6.90 1.09 22.90
C GLY A 291 -8.23 0.74 22.23
N THR A 292 -8.78 1.69 21.49
CA THR A 292 -10.04 1.53 20.74
C THR A 292 -9.85 2.10 19.35
N ILE A 293 -10.02 1.24 18.34
CA ILE A 293 -9.83 1.55 16.92
C ILE A 293 -11.17 1.33 16.23
N ASP A 294 -11.69 2.40 15.63
CA ASP A 294 -12.87 2.32 14.77
C ASP A 294 -12.39 2.17 13.31
N TYR A 295 -12.76 1.07 12.67
CA TYR A 295 -12.38 0.70 11.29
C TYR A 295 -13.30 1.31 10.22
#